data_AF-A0A5C1AI71-F1
#
_entry.id   AF-A0A5C1AI71-F1
#
_cell.length_a   1.000
_cell.length_b   1.000
_cell.length_c   1.000
_cell.angle_alpha   90.00
_cell.angle_beta   90.00
_cell.angle_gamma   90.00
#
_symmetry.space_group_name_H-M   'P 1'
#
loop_
_entity.id
_entity.type
_entity.pdbx_description
1 polymer ?
#
loop_
_entity_poly.entity_id
_entity_poly.type
_entity_poly.pdbx_seq_one_letter_code
_entity_poly.pdbx_strand_id
1 'polypeptide(L)'
;MPKPPFPLRAEAQDFWNAHADQLERDGILTAKDLHAFAVCALTWQRICELQEFRAGADNYREMIQLANMTKQFHSFAKQFGLMPRERAHSKLDRPKEEQKDEFGL
;
A
#
# COMPACT_ATOMS: atom_id res chain seq x y z
N MET A 1 -15.13 -1.36 0.13
CA MET A 1 -14.15 -0.55 0.89
C MET A 1 -14.13 -0.98 2.34
N PRO A 2 -13.16 -1.85 2.69
CA PRO A 2 -13.01 -2.36 4.04
C PRO A 2 -12.46 -1.24 4.94
N LYS A 3 -12.93 -1.20 6.20
CA LYS A 3 -12.44 -0.22 7.18
C LYS A 3 -11.14 -0.72 7.81
N PRO A 4 -10.15 0.16 8.01
CA PRO A 4 -8.93 -0.23 8.70
C PRO A 4 -9.25 -0.59 10.16
N PRO A 5 -8.54 -1.57 10.74
CA PRO A 5 -8.80 -2.05 12.11
C PRO A 5 -8.35 -1.06 13.19
N PHE A 6 -7.56 -0.05 12.83
CA PHE A 6 -7.14 1.04 13.70
C PHE A 6 -7.03 2.34 12.90
N PRO A 7 -7.05 3.52 13.55
CA PRO A 7 -6.93 4.80 12.87
C PRO A 7 -5.59 4.91 12.12
N LEU A 8 -5.64 5.14 10.81
CA LEU A 8 -4.47 5.43 9.98
C LEU A 8 -4.28 6.95 9.87
N ARG A 9 -3.04 7.40 9.70
CA ARG A 9 -2.70 8.80 9.42
C ARG A 9 -2.53 9.02 7.91
N ALA A 10 -2.42 10.29 7.50
CA ALA A 10 -2.40 10.77 6.11
C ALA A 10 -1.95 9.74 5.05
N GLU A 11 -0.65 9.51 4.88
CA GLU A 11 -0.11 8.70 3.79
C GLU A 11 -0.49 7.21 3.89
N ALA A 12 -0.65 6.70 5.11
CA ALA A 12 -1.15 5.34 5.34
C ALA A 12 -2.63 5.21 4.94
N GLN A 13 -3.44 6.24 5.23
CA GLN A 13 -4.85 6.28 4.88
C GLN A 13 -5.03 6.39 3.36
N ASP A 14 -4.22 7.20 2.69
CA ASP A 14 -4.23 7.32 1.23
C ASP A 14 -3.83 6.01 0.56
N PHE A 15 -2.77 5.37 1.07
CA PHE A 15 -2.34 4.05 0.60
C PHE A 15 -3.46 3.00 0.79
N TRP A 16 -4.13 3.00 1.94
CA TRP A 16 -5.25 2.11 2.20
C TRP A 16 -6.39 2.36 1.21
N ASN A 17 -6.83 3.61 1.06
CA ASN A 17 -7.94 3.97 0.18
C ASN A 17 -7.68 3.61 -1.28
N ALA A 18 -6.42 3.73 -1.73
CA ALA A 18 -6.03 3.41 -3.10
C ALA A 18 -6.10 1.90 -3.43
N HIS A 19 -5.83 1.02 -2.46
CA HIS A 19 -5.63 -0.42 -2.74
C HIS A 19 -6.67 -1.33 -2.08
N ALA A 20 -7.18 -0.98 -0.89
CA ALA A 20 -7.97 -1.91 -0.08
C ALA A 20 -9.25 -2.38 -0.77
N ASP A 21 -9.93 -1.49 -1.51
CA ASP A 21 -11.14 -1.83 -2.25
C ASP A 21 -10.88 -2.85 -3.35
N GLN A 22 -9.79 -2.67 -4.09
CA GLN A 22 -9.44 -3.57 -5.19
C GLN A 22 -8.95 -4.92 -4.66
N LEU A 23 -8.11 -4.92 -3.62
CA LEU A 23 -7.62 -6.15 -3.00
C LEU A 23 -8.76 -6.98 -2.37
N GLU A 24 -9.78 -6.32 -1.79
CA GLU A 24 -10.98 -7.00 -1.27
C GLU A 24 -11.79 -7.63 -2.40
N ARG A 25 -12.01 -6.91 -3.52
CA ARG A 25 -12.72 -7.44 -4.70
C ARG A 25 -12.01 -8.62 -5.34
N ASP A 26 -10.69 -8.60 -5.39
CA ASP A 26 -9.88 -9.68 -5.95
C ASP A 26 -9.74 -10.87 -4.99
N GLY A 27 -10.33 -10.78 -3.79
CA GLY A 27 -10.27 -11.83 -2.77
C GLY A 27 -8.90 -11.99 -2.11
N ILE A 28 -8.00 -11.03 -2.32
CA ILE A 28 -6.63 -11.01 -1.75
C ILE A 28 -6.67 -10.49 -0.32
N LEU A 29 -7.48 -9.47 -0.05
CA LEU A 29 -7.65 -8.89 1.28
C LEU A 29 -8.91 -9.45 1.94
N THR A 30 -8.74 -10.32 2.93
CA THR A 30 -9.86 -10.84 3.74
C THR A 30 -9.89 -10.20 5.13
N ALA A 31 -10.96 -10.45 5.89
CA ALA A 31 -11.10 -9.98 7.27
C ALA A 31 -9.91 -10.38 8.18
N LYS A 32 -9.26 -11.52 7.90
CA LYS A 32 -8.09 -11.99 8.66
C LYS A 32 -6.82 -11.19 8.33
N ASP A 33 -6.76 -10.62 7.14
CA ASP A 33 -5.58 -9.95 6.60
C ASP A 33 -5.61 -8.44 6.83
N LEU A 34 -6.74 -7.88 7.26
CA LEU A 34 -6.92 -6.43 7.49
C LEU A 34 -5.84 -5.84 8.42
N HIS A 35 -5.45 -6.56 9.47
CA HIS A 35 -4.38 -6.12 10.37
C HIS A 35 -3.02 -6.09 9.68
N ALA A 36 -2.69 -7.15 8.92
CA ALA A 36 -1.43 -7.23 8.19
C ALA A 36 -1.35 -6.15 7.11
N PHE A 37 -2.46 -5.90 6.40
CA PHE A 37 -2.52 -4.85 5.40
C PHE A 37 -2.40 -3.44 6.01
N ALA A 38 -2.97 -3.24 7.20
CA ALA A 38 -2.86 -1.96 7.91
C ALA A 38 -1.42 -1.70 8.37
N VAL A 39 -0.69 -2.75 8.79
CA VAL A 39 0.76 -2.66 9.08
C VAL A 39 1.55 -2.34 7.80
N CYS A 40 1.19 -2.92 6.65
CA CYS A 40 1.78 -2.57 5.37
C CYS A 40 1.62 -1.07 5.06
N ALA A 41 0.41 -0.53 5.24
CA ALA A 41 0.12 0.89 5.05
C ALA A 41 0.90 1.80 6.01
N LEU A 42 1.04 1.42 7.29
CA LEU A 42 1.89 2.15 8.24
C LEU A 42 3.37 2.11 7.87
N THR A 43 3.84 0.98 7.34
CA THR A 43 5.23 0.84 6.86
C THR A 43 5.48 1.77 5.68
N TRP A 44 4.50 1.90 4.78
CA TRP A 44 4.55 2.85 3.68
C TRP A 44 4.63 4.31 4.16
N GLN A 45 3.78 4.70 5.11
CA GLN A 45 3.85 6.04 5.70
C GLN A 45 5.25 6.32 6.28
N ARG A 46 5.83 5.36 7.01
CA ARG A 46 7.18 5.53 7.58
C ARG A 46 8.26 5.71 6.50
N ILE A 47 8.11 5.07 5.35
CA ILE A 47 9.01 5.27 4.20
C ILE A 47 8.86 6.70 3.66
N CYS A 48 7.63 7.18 3.47
CA CYS A 48 7.37 8.55 3.01
C CYS A 48 8.03 9.58 3.95
N GLU A 49 7.83 9.45 5.27
CA GLU A 49 8.48 10.31 6.28
C GLU A 49 10.01 10.28 6.17
N LEU A 50 10.60 9.09 6.00
CA LEU A 50 12.06 8.92 5.92
C LEU A 50 12.66 9.45 4.60
N GLN A 51 11.87 9.52 3.53
CA GLN A 51 12.30 10.07 2.24
C GLN A 51 12.43 11.60 2.24
N GLU A 52 11.79 12.30 3.19
CA GLU A 52 11.90 13.75 3.33
C GLU A 52 13.31 14.17 3.80
N PHE A 53 14.07 13.26 4.41
CA PHE A 53 15.43 13.53 4.88
C PHE A 53 16.43 13.51 3.72
N ARG A 54 17.26 14.56 3.62
CA ARG A 54 18.38 14.59 2.67
C ARG A 54 19.43 13.53 3.02
N ALA A 55 19.86 12.77 2.02
CA ALA A 55 21.00 11.88 2.16
C ALA A 55 22.26 12.68 2.53
N GLY A 56 22.99 12.22 3.55
CA GLY A 56 24.20 12.86 4.04
C GLY A 56 24.75 12.18 5.29
N ALA A 57 25.98 12.51 5.68
CA ALA A 57 26.63 11.95 6.87
C ALA A 57 25.81 12.20 8.15
N ASP A 58 25.13 13.34 8.22
CA ASP A 58 24.32 13.74 9.37
C ASP A 58 23.02 12.93 9.51
N ASN A 59 22.52 12.33 8.41
CA ASN A 59 21.28 11.55 8.35
C ASN A 59 21.53 10.07 8.03
N TYR A 60 22.72 9.56 8.32
CA TYR A 60 23.11 8.18 7.99
C TYR A 60 22.19 7.13 8.63
N ARG A 61 21.68 7.40 9.84
CA ARG A 61 20.78 6.48 10.56
C ARG A 61 19.43 6.38 9.86
N GLU A 62 18.89 7.50 9.41
CA GLU A 62 17.64 7.62 8.68
C GLU A 62 17.74 6.89 7.34
N MET A 63 18.91 6.95 6.67
CA MET A 63 19.16 6.18 5.44
C MET A 63 19.17 4.67 5.69
N ILE A 64 19.77 4.20 6.81
CA ILE A 64 19.70 2.78 7.19
C ILE A 64 18.25 2.39 7.50
N GLN A 65 17.52 3.21 8.25
CA GLN A 65 16.13 2.96 8.58
C GLN A 65 15.28 2.89 7.32
N LEU A 66 15.47 3.81 6.36
CA LEU A 66 14.78 3.81 5.08
C LEU A 66 15.03 2.49 4.34
N ALA A 67 16.29 2.07 4.20
CA ALA A 67 16.64 0.81 3.54
C ALA A 67 15.99 -0.40 4.22
N ASN A 68 15.93 -0.43 5.55
CA ASN A 68 15.29 -1.51 6.31
C ASN A 68 13.76 -1.48 6.16
N MET A 69 13.14 -0.31 6.25
CA MET A 69 11.69 -0.13 6.07
C MET A 69 11.26 -0.51 4.66
N THR A 70 12.02 -0.12 3.62
CA THR A 70 11.74 -0.52 2.24
C THR A 70 11.78 -2.04 2.06
N LYS A 71 12.75 -2.73 2.69
CA LYS A 71 12.79 -4.21 2.66
C LYS A 71 11.59 -4.84 3.36
N GLN A 72 11.19 -4.31 4.52
CA GLN A 72 10.01 -4.78 5.25
C GLN A 72 8.74 -4.55 4.43
N PHE A 73 8.60 -3.38 3.82
CA PHE A 73 7.48 -3.07 2.94
C PHE A 73 7.40 -4.05 1.77
N HIS A 74 8.50 -4.35 1.07
CA HIS A 74 8.48 -5.34 0.00
C HIS A 74 8.03 -6.73 0.48
N SER A 75 8.43 -7.14 1.69
CA SER A 75 8.00 -8.41 2.27
C SER A 75 6.50 -8.45 2.53
N PHE A 76 5.91 -7.36 3.04
CA PHE A 76 4.47 -7.27 3.26
C PHE A 76 3.70 -7.10 1.95
N ALA A 77 4.14 -6.19 1.07
CA ALA A 77 3.53 -5.89 -0.22
C ALA A 77 3.42 -7.12 -1.12
N LYS A 78 4.39 -8.03 -1.07
CA LYS A 78 4.37 -9.31 -1.79
C LYS A 78 3.18 -10.20 -1.39
N GLN A 79 2.77 -10.18 -0.11
CA GLN A 79 1.61 -10.97 0.35
C GLN A 79 0.29 -10.48 -0.29
N PHE A 80 0.26 -9.22 -0.71
CA PHE A 80 -0.90 -8.57 -1.32
C PHE A 80 -0.77 -8.40 -2.84
N GLY A 81 0.26 -8.97 -3.47
CA GLY A 81 0.48 -8.87 -4.92
C GLY A 81 0.78 -7.44 -5.41
N LEU A 82 1.27 -6.57 -4.53
CA LEU A 82 1.50 -5.14 -4.84
C LEU A 82 2.84 -4.88 -5.54
N MET A 83 3.68 -5.90 -5.72
CA MET A 83 4.96 -5.73 -6.41
C MET A 83 4.74 -5.47 -7.91
N PRO A 84 5.60 -4.70 -8.60
CA PRO A 84 5.41 -4.35 -10.01
C PRO A 84 5.19 -5.55 -10.95
N ARG A 85 5.89 -6.66 -10.70
CA ARG A 85 5.70 -7.91 -11.46
C ARG A 85 4.34 -8.55 -11.19
N GLU A 86 3.87 -8.50 -9.96
CA GLU A 86 2.62 -9.13 -9.53
C GLU A 86 1.41 -8.27 -9.96
N ARG A 87 1.51 -6.95 -9.89
CA ARG A 87 0.52 -6.00 -10.42
C ARG A 87 0.19 -6.21 -11.89
N ALA A 88 1.20 -6.48 -12.72
CA ALA A 88 1.04 -6.77 -14.15
C ALA A 88 0.21 -8.06 -14.39
N HIS A 89 0.32 -9.04 -13.50
CA HIS A 89 -0.45 -10.28 -13.57
C HIS A 89 -1.84 -10.14 -12.93
N SER A 90 -1.97 -9.38 -11.85
CA SER A 90 -3.19 -9.24 -11.06
C SER A 90 -4.16 -8.16 -11.58
N LYS A 91 -3.86 -7.49 -12.70
CA LYS A 91 -4.69 -6.41 -13.27
C LYS A 91 -4.97 -5.24 -12.31
N LEU A 92 -4.17 -5.10 -11.25
CA LEU A 92 -4.28 -4.03 -10.25
C LEU A 92 -4.10 -2.62 -10.86
N ASP A 93 -3.44 -2.53 -12.01
CA ASP A 93 -3.25 -1.30 -12.78
C ASP A 93 -4.35 -1.02 -13.82
N ARG A 94 -5.39 -1.85 -13.92
CA ARG A 94 -6.49 -1.52 -14.83
C ARG A 94 -7.22 -0.29 -14.27
N PRO A 95 -7.39 0.78 -15.07
CA PRO A 95 -8.25 1.88 -14.66
C PRO A 95 -9.61 1.28 -14.32
N LYS A 96 -10.14 1.68 -13.15
CA LYS A 96 -11.45 1.26 -12.65
C LYS A 96 -12.43 1.38 -13.81
N GLU A 97 -12.93 0.26 -14.34
CA GLU A 97 -13.94 0.30 -15.38
C GLU A 97 -15.14 1.02 -14.77
N GLU A 98 -15.34 2.28 -15.17
CA GLU A 98 -16.56 3.00 -14.85
C GLU A 98 -17.69 2.12 -15.34
N GLN A 99 -18.54 1.67 -14.41
CA GLN A 99 -19.76 0.96 -14.78
C GLN A 99 -20.55 1.93 -15.65
N LYS A 100 -20.47 1.74 -16.97
CA LYS A 100 -21.39 2.35 -17.89
C LYS A 100 -22.75 1.76 -17.53
N ASP A 101 -23.59 2.59 -16.91
CA ASP A 101 -25.02 2.29 -16.80
C ASP A 101 -25.55 1.95 -18.19
N GLU A 102 -26.67 1.21 -18.26
CA GLU A 102 -27.32 0.73 -19.51
C GLU A 102 -27.65 1.84 -20.54
N PHE A 103 -27.35 3.11 -20.24
CA PHE A 103 -27.53 4.28 -21.09
C PHE A 103 -26.25 4.93 -21.61
N GLY A 104 -25.05 4.41 -21.29
CA GLY A 104 -23.80 4.85 -21.92
C GLY A 104 -23.49 6.34 -21.79
N LEU A 105 -23.87 6.96 -20.67
CA LEU A 105 -23.53 8.34 -20.29
C LEU A 105 -22.60 8.36 -19.09
#